data_AF-A0A1B7WE12-F1
#
_entry.id   AF-A0A1B7WE12-F1
#
_cell.length_a   1.000
_cell.length_b   1.000
_cell.length_c   1.000
_cell.angle_alpha   90.00
_cell.angle_beta   90.00
_cell.angle_gamma   90.00
#
_symmetry.space_group_name_H-M   'P 1'
#
loop_
_entity.id
_entity.type
_entity.pdbx_description
1 polymer ?
#
loop_
_entity_poly.entity_id
_entity_poly.type
_entity_poly.pdbx_seq_one_letter_code
_entity_poly.pdbx_strand_id
1 'polypeptide(L)'
;MEKKNLKFNAELSFGAVRLDNIACEIVFPKKQDEKVILQAQLKASDLKESDFSLREIPFVFSLKAAFSNQQSNFLEISSDRVYNLGIQTLYCATNQEFSILKGEPVNLKVREFIPKHKNQELDEIQEKQKHFLFWLTQSKQLSPCHSTKLDYNGNVSVETFNSKTVEIISGLNFNFIDYYFHYNEPNRKNIRISESVLAAELLCFTECTLGESIFPAIDMFLKLVSFSERRRVVCYGYKGFVDGTIVDFYRGDISVPEENFEHSFDEFLIDRSDFEEFIVKSLIPVKSCIFKEYLLDAIGKTAYVEYSTLESEYLSYYSALENLINGYRDIHNFHHILNKDNWNKFSKDLKKFIKNHDLFKDDSNADEKKQLKIKEDRILIYEKIAELNRISFGTALKLFCESYQIDLNDLWPLGGREVSVSLTMIRNRLIHGGRFEREEYDTLICAKSHLKWTLERCILRVLDWDVEKSNVCSQFLKHYVAYNEWKGRISLLKQN
;
A
#
# COMPACT_ATOMS: atom_id res chain seq x y z
N MET A 1 -11.72 -17.72 -3.24
CA MET A 1 -10.78 -18.07 -2.17
C MET A 1 -11.02 -19.50 -1.73
N GLU A 2 -10.07 -20.38 -2.01
CA GLU A 2 -10.08 -21.74 -1.48
C GLU A 2 -9.63 -21.73 -0.02
N LYS A 3 -10.24 -22.60 0.82
CA LYS A 3 -9.86 -22.74 2.24
C LYS A 3 -9.28 -24.11 2.58
N LYS A 4 -9.16 -24.99 1.58
CA LYS A 4 -8.65 -26.36 1.75
C LYS A 4 -7.28 -26.46 1.11
N ASN A 5 -6.32 -26.98 1.84
CA ASN A 5 -4.97 -27.18 1.32
C ASN A 5 -4.99 -28.05 0.07
N LEU A 6 -4.13 -27.71 -0.89
CA LEU A 6 -4.01 -28.41 -2.16
C LEU A 6 -2.67 -29.14 -2.21
N LYS A 7 -2.72 -30.47 -2.33
CA LYS A 7 -1.54 -31.34 -2.41
C LYS A 7 -1.33 -31.81 -3.85
N PHE A 8 -0.09 -31.74 -4.32
CA PHE A 8 0.27 -32.04 -5.71
C PHE A 8 1.77 -32.30 -5.84
N ASN A 9 2.20 -32.82 -6.99
CA ASN A 9 3.61 -32.88 -7.34
C ASN A 9 3.93 -31.76 -8.33
N ALA A 10 5.09 -31.13 -8.16
CA ALA A 10 5.45 -29.93 -8.90
C ALA A 10 6.88 -29.99 -9.44
N GLU A 11 7.10 -29.19 -10.49
CA GLU A 11 8.41 -28.75 -10.93
C GLU A 11 8.79 -27.47 -10.16
N LEU A 12 9.96 -27.49 -9.52
CA LEU A 12 10.58 -26.33 -8.88
C LEU A 12 11.82 -25.93 -9.67
N SER A 13 11.86 -24.69 -10.15
CA SER A 13 13.01 -24.16 -10.90
C SER A 13 13.79 -23.12 -10.09
N PHE A 14 15.06 -23.41 -9.84
CA PHE A 14 16.04 -22.61 -9.09
C PHE A 14 17.09 -22.02 -10.04
N GLY A 15 16.66 -21.17 -10.97
CA GLY A 15 17.52 -20.65 -12.03
C GLY A 15 17.80 -21.70 -13.10
N ALA A 16 19.02 -22.25 -13.15
CA ALA A 16 19.41 -23.28 -14.11
C ALA A 16 19.02 -24.70 -13.66
N VAL A 17 18.84 -24.91 -12.34
CA VAL A 17 18.49 -26.21 -11.78
C VAL A 17 16.98 -26.37 -11.75
N ARG A 18 16.50 -27.56 -12.13
CA ARG A 18 15.08 -27.93 -12.06
C ARG A 18 14.94 -29.23 -11.29
N LEU A 19 14.00 -29.25 -10.35
CA LEU A 19 13.61 -30.45 -9.62
C LEU A 19 12.18 -30.80 -10.00
N ASP A 20 12.00 -31.97 -10.60
CA ASP A 20 10.70 -32.46 -11.05
C ASP A 20 10.05 -33.35 -9.99
N ASN A 21 8.72 -33.44 -10.04
CA ASN A 21 7.92 -34.36 -9.23
C ASN A 21 8.10 -34.19 -7.71
N ILE A 22 8.36 -32.97 -7.25
CA ILE A 22 8.49 -32.64 -5.82
C ILE A 22 7.11 -32.57 -5.18
N ALA A 23 6.93 -33.29 -4.07
CA ALA A 23 5.67 -33.26 -3.32
C ALA A 23 5.47 -31.91 -2.65
N CYS A 24 4.40 -31.21 -3.05
CA CYS A 24 4.06 -29.87 -2.60
C CYS A 24 2.67 -29.81 -1.96
N GLU A 25 2.51 -28.88 -1.04
CA GLU A 25 1.23 -28.50 -0.45
C GLU A 25 1.10 -26.97 -0.47
N ILE A 26 0.05 -26.47 -1.10
CA ILE A 26 -0.38 -25.07 -0.94
C ILE A 26 -1.31 -25.01 0.27
N VAL A 27 -0.91 -24.21 1.25
CA VAL A 27 -1.70 -23.87 2.42
C VAL A 27 -2.37 -22.52 2.13
N PHE A 28 -3.68 -22.54 1.93
CA PHE A 28 -4.44 -21.32 1.66
C PHE A 28 -4.76 -20.55 2.96
N PRO A 29 -4.93 -19.22 2.88
CA PRO A 29 -5.34 -18.38 3.99
C PRO A 29 -6.64 -18.86 4.61
N LYS A 30 -6.67 -18.99 5.94
CA LYS A 30 -7.91 -19.23 6.69
C LYS A 30 -8.62 -17.92 7.01
N LYS A 31 -7.83 -16.87 7.28
CA LYS A 31 -8.26 -15.48 7.46
C LYS A 31 -7.82 -14.63 6.27
N GLN A 32 -8.42 -13.45 6.12
CA GLN A 32 -8.17 -12.56 4.99
C GLN A 32 -6.74 -12.00 4.96
N ASP A 33 -6.14 -11.76 6.12
CA ASP A 33 -4.80 -11.18 6.32
C ASP A 33 -3.66 -12.20 6.26
N GLU A 34 -3.97 -13.49 6.23
CA GLU A 34 -2.99 -14.56 6.06
C GLU A 34 -2.53 -14.65 4.59
N LYS A 35 -1.25 -15.02 4.40
CA LYS A 35 -0.68 -15.25 3.06
C LYS A 35 -0.77 -16.71 2.65
N VAL A 36 -0.79 -16.94 1.34
CA VAL A 36 -0.65 -18.29 0.78
C VAL A 36 0.76 -18.80 1.03
N ILE A 37 0.89 -20.02 1.55
CA ILE A 37 2.20 -20.65 1.82
C ILE A 37 2.35 -21.92 0.99
N LEU A 38 3.49 -22.05 0.31
CA LEU A 38 3.96 -23.27 -0.30
C LEU A 38 4.80 -24.07 0.71
N GLN A 39 4.53 -25.35 0.84
CA GLN A 39 5.38 -26.31 1.53
C GLN A 39 5.84 -27.38 0.54
N ALA A 40 7.14 -27.45 0.26
CA ALA A 40 7.72 -28.46 -0.63
C ALA A 40 8.58 -29.46 0.17
N GLN A 41 8.33 -30.74 -0.02
CA GLN A 41 9.07 -31.82 0.63
C GLN A 41 10.22 -32.28 -0.26
N LEU A 42 11.45 -31.94 0.14
CA LEU A 42 12.68 -32.32 -0.55
C LEU A 42 13.28 -33.56 0.13
N LYS A 43 13.41 -34.66 -0.62
CA LYS A 43 14.09 -35.87 -0.14
C LYS A 43 15.56 -35.82 -0.52
N ALA A 44 16.40 -36.52 0.25
CA ALA A 44 17.82 -36.65 -0.04
C ALA A 44 18.11 -37.30 -1.41
N SER A 45 17.20 -38.13 -1.93
CA SER A 45 17.28 -38.68 -3.30
C SER A 45 17.22 -37.60 -4.36
N ASP A 46 16.24 -36.69 -4.23
CA ASP A 46 15.89 -35.69 -5.23
C ASP A 46 17.04 -34.67 -5.40
N LEU A 47 17.75 -34.40 -4.30
CA LEU A 47 18.92 -33.53 -4.26
C LEU A 47 20.20 -34.19 -4.78
N LYS A 48 20.35 -35.51 -4.60
CA LYS A 48 21.51 -36.26 -5.10
C LYS A 48 21.47 -36.47 -6.61
N GLU A 49 20.28 -36.69 -7.17
CA GLU A 49 20.10 -36.86 -8.62
C GLU A 49 20.41 -35.58 -9.40
N SER A 50 20.23 -34.42 -8.77
CA SER A 50 20.41 -33.09 -9.36
C SER A 50 21.75 -32.42 -9.03
N ASP A 51 22.63 -33.09 -8.26
CA ASP A 51 23.87 -32.54 -7.69
C ASP A 51 23.64 -31.15 -7.05
N PHE A 52 22.52 -31.00 -6.35
CA PHE A 52 22.03 -29.71 -5.85
C PHE A 52 21.90 -29.73 -4.33
N SER A 53 22.48 -28.73 -3.65
CA SER A 53 22.45 -28.65 -2.20
C SER A 53 21.29 -27.80 -1.68
N LEU A 54 20.77 -28.13 -0.49
CA LEU A 54 19.81 -27.28 0.23
C LEU A 54 20.34 -25.86 0.48
N ARG A 55 21.67 -25.69 0.59
CA ARG A 55 22.31 -24.37 0.80
C ARG A 55 22.33 -23.52 -0.47
N GLU A 56 22.11 -24.13 -1.63
CA GLU A 56 22.13 -23.47 -2.93
C GLU A 56 20.74 -23.02 -3.37
N ILE A 57 19.70 -23.31 -2.57
CA ILE A 57 18.34 -22.84 -2.83
C ILE A 57 18.31 -21.31 -2.76
N PRO A 58 18.05 -20.61 -3.87
CA PRO A 58 18.02 -19.16 -3.90
C PRO A 58 16.86 -18.59 -3.07
N PHE A 59 16.93 -17.30 -2.78
CA PHE A 59 15.83 -16.58 -2.15
C PHE A 59 14.56 -16.55 -3.03
N VAL A 60 14.71 -16.63 -4.35
CA VAL A 60 13.59 -16.61 -5.31
C VAL A 60 13.68 -17.82 -6.23
N PHE A 61 12.58 -18.55 -6.37
CA PHE A 61 12.43 -19.67 -7.31
C PHE A 61 11.04 -19.66 -7.96
N SER A 62 10.77 -20.57 -8.90
CA SER A 62 9.45 -20.68 -9.54
C SER A 62 8.84 -22.07 -9.36
N LEU A 63 7.50 -22.10 -9.44
CA LEU A 63 6.65 -23.27 -9.22
C LEU A 63 5.79 -23.51 -10.46
N LYS A 64 5.77 -24.76 -10.94
CA LYS A 64 4.80 -25.23 -11.95
C LYS A 64 4.30 -26.62 -11.63
N ALA A 65 3.01 -26.86 -11.81
CA ALA A 65 2.44 -28.20 -11.72
C ALA A 65 1.26 -28.35 -12.67
N ALA A 66 1.09 -29.56 -13.20
CA ALA A 66 -0.04 -29.91 -14.04
C ALA A 66 -0.48 -31.34 -13.71
N PHE A 67 -1.74 -31.53 -13.33
CA PHE A 67 -2.27 -32.84 -12.93
C PHE A 67 -3.79 -32.89 -13.04
N SER A 68 -4.36 -34.09 -13.16
CA SER A 68 -5.80 -34.27 -13.09
C SER A 68 -6.25 -34.48 -11.65
N ASN A 69 -7.28 -33.76 -11.19
CA ASN A 69 -7.88 -34.00 -9.88
C ASN A 69 -8.70 -35.30 -9.85
N GLN A 70 -9.19 -35.66 -8.67
CA GLN A 70 -10.06 -36.82 -8.44
C GLN A 70 -11.39 -36.76 -9.23
N GLN A 71 -11.79 -35.59 -9.70
CA GLN A 71 -12.98 -35.37 -10.52
C GLN A 71 -12.68 -35.42 -12.02
N SER A 72 -11.45 -35.78 -12.43
CA SER A 72 -10.96 -35.78 -13.82
C SER A 72 -10.86 -34.40 -14.48
N ASN A 73 -10.96 -33.31 -13.71
CA ASN A 73 -10.64 -31.98 -14.21
C ASN A 73 -9.12 -31.82 -14.24
N PHE A 74 -8.60 -31.19 -15.29
CA PHE A 74 -7.17 -30.90 -15.39
C PHE A 74 -6.88 -29.60 -14.62
N LEU A 75 -5.90 -29.62 -13.73
CA LEU A 75 -5.43 -28.44 -13.01
C LEU A 75 -4.02 -28.06 -13.45
N GLU A 76 -3.79 -26.76 -13.54
CA GLU A 76 -2.48 -26.15 -13.72
C GLU A 76 -2.23 -25.16 -12.57
N ILE A 77 -1.10 -25.31 -11.90
CA ILE A 77 -0.66 -24.42 -10.82
C ILE A 77 0.64 -23.77 -11.28
N SER A 78 0.75 -22.45 -11.13
CA SER A 78 1.96 -21.73 -11.48
C SER A 78 2.22 -20.52 -10.58
N SER A 79 3.50 -20.25 -10.34
CA SER A 79 3.98 -18.98 -9.79
C SER A 79 5.40 -18.74 -10.29
N ASP A 80 5.62 -17.64 -11.02
CA ASP A 80 6.94 -17.30 -11.56
C ASP A 80 7.94 -16.89 -10.47
N ARG A 81 7.44 -16.43 -9.33
CA ARG A 81 8.24 -16.04 -8.17
C ARG A 81 7.65 -16.61 -6.89
N VAL A 82 8.50 -17.28 -6.11
CA VAL A 82 8.23 -17.80 -4.78
C VAL A 82 9.40 -17.37 -3.90
N TYR A 83 9.12 -16.65 -2.82
CA TYR A 83 10.14 -16.25 -1.85
C TYR A 83 10.42 -17.40 -0.88
N ASN A 84 11.67 -17.80 -0.75
CA ASN A 84 12.10 -18.81 0.22
C ASN A 84 12.06 -18.20 1.63
N LEU A 85 11.16 -18.72 2.48
CA LEU A 85 11.02 -18.32 3.88
C LEU A 85 11.92 -19.13 4.83
N GLY A 86 12.54 -20.19 4.32
CA GLY A 86 13.44 -21.06 5.06
C GLY A 86 13.14 -22.54 4.86
N ILE A 87 14.09 -23.36 5.30
CA ILE A 87 14.05 -24.82 5.19
C ILE A 87 14.08 -25.40 6.60
N GLN A 88 13.17 -26.33 6.89
CA GLN A 88 13.12 -27.07 8.14
C GLN A 88 13.37 -28.55 7.87
N THR A 89 14.44 -29.09 8.43
CA THR A 89 14.81 -30.50 8.30
C THR A 89 14.32 -31.29 9.51
N LEU A 90 13.58 -32.36 9.27
CA LEU A 90 13.07 -33.25 10.31
C LEU A 90 13.81 -34.59 10.24
N TYR A 91 14.29 -35.04 11.39
CA TYR A 91 14.95 -36.34 11.55
C TYR A 91 13.93 -37.35 12.09
N CYS A 92 13.52 -38.30 11.26
CA CYS A 92 12.72 -39.43 11.73
C CYS A 92 13.62 -40.58 12.21
N ALA A 93 13.15 -41.33 13.21
CA ALA A 93 13.88 -42.42 13.87
C ALA A 93 14.34 -43.57 12.94
N THR A 94 13.91 -43.57 11.67
CA THR A 94 14.18 -44.60 10.65
C THR A 94 15.31 -44.22 9.67
N ASN A 95 16.22 -43.30 10.02
CA ASN A 95 17.27 -42.76 9.12
C ASN A 95 16.73 -42.07 7.85
N GLN A 96 15.46 -41.68 7.84
CA GLN A 96 14.87 -40.88 6.77
C GLN A 96 14.92 -39.40 7.16
N GLU A 97 15.67 -38.64 6.38
CA GLU A 97 15.76 -37.18 6.44
C GLU A 97 14.85 -36.60 5.36
N PHE A 98 13.91 -35.76 5.75
CA PHE A 98 13.13 -34.96 4.80
C PHE A 98 13.21 -33.49 5.20
N SER A 99 13.40 -32.64 4.20
CA SER A 99 13.47 -31.19 4.37
C SER A 99 12.23 -30.54 3.81
N ILE A 100 11.60 -29.67 4.59
CA ILE A 100 10.45 -28.89 4.17
C ILE A 100 10.92 -27.49 3.82
N LEU A 101 10.91 -27.18 2.53
CA LEU A 101 11.09 -25.82 2.03
C LEU A 101 9.75 -25.06 2.18
N LYS A 102 9.77 -23.96 2.92
CA LYS A 102 8.63 -23.04 3.04
C LYS A 102 8.83 -21.87 2.10
N GLY A 103 7.81 -21.58 1.29
CA GLY A 103 7.85 -20.47 0.35
C GLY A 103 6.57 -19.62 0.36
N GLU A 104 6.70 -18.36 -0.03
CA GLU A 104 5.59 -17.43 -0.24
C GLU A 104 5.45 -17.11 -1.74
N PRO A 105 4.43 -17.64 -2.43
CA PRO A 105 4.18 -17.33 -3.83
C PRO A 105 3.71 -15.88 -4.04
N VAL A 106 4.27 -15.19 -5.03
CA VAL A 106 3.99 -13.76 -5.28
C VAL A 106 2.75 -13.54 -6.14
N ASN A 107 2.46 -14.44 -7.09
CA ASN A 107 1.29 -14.40 -7.97
C ASN A 107 0.86 -15.83 -8.26
N LEU A 108 0.31 -16.50 -7.25
CA LEU A 108 -0.10 -17.88 -7.40
C LEU A 108 -1.33 -17.95 -8.29
N LYS A 109 -1.26 -18.77 -9.33
CA LYS A 109 -2.35 -19.02 -10.25
C LYS A 109 -2.71 -20.49 -10.27
N VAL A 110 -3.96 -20.78 -9.96
CA VAL A 110 -4.55 -22.12 -10.04
C VAL A 110 -5.61 -22.08 -11.13
N ARG A 111 -5.41 -22.81 -12.22
CA ARG A 111 -6.36 -22.96 -13.32
C ARG A 111 -6.97 -24.35 -13.26
N GLU A 112 -8.28 -24.44 -13.34
CA GLU A 112 -9.03 -25.67 -13.48
C GLU A 112 -9.73 -25.66 -14.84
N PHE A 113 -9.49 -26.69 -15.65
CA PHE A 113 -10.06 -26.84 -16.98
C PHE A 113 -11.25 -27.80 -16.91
N ILE A 114 -12.44 -27.29 -17.22
CA ILE A 114 -13.67 -28.07 -17.24
C ILE A 114 -13.72 -28.83 -18.58
N PRO A 115 -13.84 -30.16 -18.57
CA PRO A 115 -13.97 -30.95 -19.79
C PRO A 115 -15.21 -30.52 -20.58
N LYS A 116 -15.06 -30.13 -21.84
CA LYS A 116 -16.22 -29.89 -22.72
C LYS A 116 -16.98 -31.19 -22.92
N HIS A 117 -18.26 -31.23 -22.57
CA HIS A 117 -19.13 -32.34 -22.98
C HIS A 117 -19.30 -32.31 -24.50
N LYS A 118 -19.14 -33.45 -25.17
CA LYS A 118 -19.18 -33.65 -26.64
C LYS A 118 -20.48 -33.18 -27.35
N ASN A 119 -21.46 -32.63 -26.63
CA ASN A 119 -22.74 -32.19 -27.20
C ASN A 119 -22.86 -30.67 -27.40
N GLN A 120 -21.77 -29.90 -27.27
CA GLN A 120 -21.76 -28.43 -27.46
C GLN A 120 -20.77 -28.00 -28.56
N GLU A 121 -20.75 -28.71 -29.69
CA GLU A 121 -19.95 -28.32 -30.88
C GLU A 121 -20.68 -27.32 -31.80
N LEU A 122 -21.87 -26.83 -31.44
CA LEU A 122 -22.70 -25.98 -32.33
C LEU A 122 -22.81 -24.50 -31.94
N ASP A 123 -22.18 -24.05 -30.85
CA ASP A 123 -22.14 -22.62 -30.50
C ASP A 123 -20.74 -22.03 -30.74
N GLU A 124 -20.31 -22.05 -32.00
CA GLU A 124 -19.21 -21.22 -32.46
C GLU A 124 -19.77 -19.85 -32.91
N ILE A 125 -19.16 -18.78 -32.39
CA ILE A 125 -19.43 -17.35 -32.65
C ILE A 125 -20.52 -16.67 -31.78
N GLN A 126 -20.56 -16.95 -30.48
CA GLN A 126 -21.08 -15.97 -29.50
C GLN A 126 -19.98 -15.63 -28.49
N GLU A 127 -19.73 -14.33 -28.27
CA GLU A 127 -18.82 -13.83 -27.24
C GLU A 127 -19.19 -14.47 -25.89
N LYS A 128 -18.32 -15.34 -25.38
CA LYS A 128 -18.58 -16.02 -24.11
C LYS A 128 -18.47 -15.02 -22.98
N GLN A 129 -19.53 -14.92 -22.19
CA GLN A 129 -19.56 -14.09 -21.00
C GLN A 129 -18.44 -14.51 -20.06
N LYS A 130 -17.56 -13.56 -19.73
CA LYS A 130 -16.51 -13.70 -18.71
C LYS A 130 -17.04 -13.13 -17.40
N HIS A 131 -16.82 -13.88 -16.33
CA HIS A 131 -17.24 -13.48 -14.98
C HIS A 131 -16.02 -13.46 -14.06
N PHE A 132 -15.79 -12.33 -13.39
CA PHE A 132 -14.72 -12.15 -12.41
C PHE A 132 -15.28 -11.70 -11.06
N LEU A 133 -14.73 -12.27 -9.99
CA LEU A 133 -14.98 -11.90 -8.60
C LEU A 133 -13.64 -11.50 -7.99
N PHE A 134 -13.37 -10.20 -7.88
CA PHE A 134 -12.17 -9.66 -7.25
C PHE A 134 -12.37 -9.61 -5.74
N TRP A 135 -11.53 -10.31 -4.97
CA TRP A 135 -11.68 -10.36 -3.52
C TRP A 135 -11.04 -9.13 -2.89
N LEU A 136 -11.84 -8.41 -2.13
CA LEU A 136 -11.46 -7.17 -1.47
C LEU A 136 -11.41 -7.38 0.04
N THR A 137 -10.55 -6.62 0.69
CA THR A 137 -10.66 -6.45 2.13
C THR A 137 -11.95 -5.72 2.50
N GLN A 138 -12.51 -6.02 3.68
CA GLN A 138 -13.72 -5.37 4.17
C GLN A 138 -13.66 -3.84 4.10
N SER A 139 -14.73 -3.22 3.60
CA SER A 139 -14.87 -1.77 3.42
C SER A 139 -16.30 -1.35 3.70
N LYS A 140 -16.49 -0.44 4.66
CA LYS A 140 -17.83 -0.02 5.10
C LYS A 140 -18.53 0.92 4.10
N GLN A 141 -17.78 1.60 3.25
CA GLN A 141 -18.30 2.46 2.20
C GLN A 141 -18.66 1.68 0.93
N LEU A 142 -18.00 0.54 0.66
CA LEU A 142 -18.32 -0.34 -0.47
C LEU A 142 -19.30 -1.46 -0.12
N SER A 143 -19.30 -1.97 1.11
CA SER A 143 -20.15 -3.08 1.50
C SER A 143 -21.65 -2.75 1.31
N PRO A 144 -22.42 -3.68 0.73
CA PRO A 144 -23.85 -3.53 0.61
C PRO A 144 -24.51 -3.49 2.00
N CYS A 145 -25.71 -2.90 2.08
CA CYS A 145 -26.53 -2.96 3.27
C CYS A 145 -27.53 -4.10 3.17
N HIS A 146 -27.75 -4.82 4.26
CA HIS A 146 -28.74 -5.89 4.32
C HIS A 146 -29.82 -5.54 5.35
N SER A 147 -31.08 -5.80 5.02
CA SER A 147 -32.18 -5.81 5.98
C SER A 147 -32.81 -7.19 5.98
N THR A 148 -33.13 -7.69 7.17
CA THR A 148 -33.74 -9.00 7.35
C THR A 148 -35.23 -8.81 7.61
N LYS A 149 -36.06 -9.34 6.71
CA LYS A 149 -37.50 -9.45 6.95
C LYS A 149 -37.83 -10.87 7.41
N LEU A 150 -38.50 -10.96 8.55
CA LEU A 150 -39.09 -12.18 9.07
C LEU A 150 -40.57 -12.19 8.69
N ASP A 151 -40.94 -13.10 7.80
CA ASP A 151 -42.33 -13.34 7.47
C ASP A 151 -43.04 -14.07 8.62
N TYR A 152 -44.34 -13.87 8.73
CA TYR A 152 -45.22 -14.52 9.72
C TYR A 152 -45.21 -16.06 9.66
N ASN A 153 -44.71 -16.64 8.56
CA ASN A 153 -44.53 -18.08 8.38
C ASN A 153 -43.17 -18.60 8.87
N GLY A 154 -42.33 -17.74 9.46
CA GLY A 154 -40.97 -18.09 9.89
C GLY A 154 -39.93 -18.10 8.75
N ASN A 155 -40.32 -17.71 7.53
CA ASN A 155 -39.38 -17.49 6.44
C ASN A 155 -38.58 -16.22 6.70
N VAL A 156 -37.28 -16.28 6.45
CA VAL A 156 -36.38 -15.13 6.54
C VAL A 156 -35.97 -14.75 5.13
N SER A 157 -36.35 -13.55 4.67
CA SER A 157 -35.85 -12.97 3.43
C SER A 157 -34.86 -11.86 3.75
N VAL A 158 -33.66 -11.93 3.16
CA VAL A 158 -32.68 -10.86 3.24
C VAL A 158 -32.84 -9.98 2.01
N GLU A 159 -33.21 -8.74 2.23
CA GLU A 159 -33.24 -7.71 1.17
C GLU A 159 -31.93 -6.93 1.21
N THR A 160 -31.25 -6.86 0.06
CA THR A 160 -30.03 -6.06 -0.10
C THR A 160 -30.41 -4.66 -0.57
N PHE A 161 -29.96 -3.66 0.17
CA PHE A 161 -30.10 -2.24 -0.12
C PHE A 161 -28.73 -1.63 -0.40
N ASN A 162 -28.67 -0.56 -1.19
CA ASN A 162 -27.44 0.19 -1.49
C ASN A 162 -26.32 -0.68 -2.09
N SER A 163 -26.64 -1.60 -3.00
CA SER A 163 -25.61 -2.23 -3.84
C SER A 163 -24.98 -1.15 -4.72
N LYS A 164 -23.66 -0.96 -4.58
CA LYS A 164 -22.95 0.06 -5.34
C LYS A 164 -22.43 -0.53 -6.64
N THR A 165 -22.63 0.22 -7.72
CA THR A 165 -22.05 -0.06 -9.02
C THR A 165 -21.15 1.11 -9.39
N VAL A 166 -19.88 0.84 -9.68
CA VAL A 166 -18.91 1.89 -10.04
C VAL A 166 -18.20 1.52 -11.33
N GLU A 167 -18.11 2.49 -12.23
CA GLU A 167 -17.29 2.40 -13.44
C GLU A 167 -15.84 2.74 -13.11
N ILE A 168 -15.02 1.72 -12.83
CA ILE A 168 -13.60 1.92 -12.51
C ILE A 168 -12.79 2.18 -13.79
N ILE A 169 -13.09 1.40 -14.82
CA ILE A 169 -12.51 1.46 -16.16
C ILE A 169 -13.63 1.80 -17.14
N SER A 170 -13.32 2.61 -18.15
CA SER A 170 -14.31 3.00 -19.14
C SER A 170 -14.98 1.78 -19.78
N GLY A 171 -16.30 1.71 -19.67
CA GLY A 171 -17.13 0.63 -20.16
C GLY A 171 -17.23 -0.61 -19.25
N LEU A 172 -16.57 -0.62 -18.08
CA LEU A 172 -16.59 -1.76 -17.14
C LEU A 172 -17.16 -1.35 -15.78
N ASN A 173 -18.35 -1.85 -15.50
CA ASN A 173 -19.07 -1.64 -14.25
C ASN A 173 -18.77 -2.77 -13.27
N PHE A 174 -18.40 -2.39 -12.05
CA PHE A 174 -18.14 -3.31 -10.96
C PHE A 174 -19.25 -3.21 -9.94
N ASN A 175 -19.87 -4.34 -9.61
CA ASN A 175 -20.87 -4.44 -8.56
C ASN A 175 -20.20 -4.93 -7.27
N PHE A 176 -20.38 -4.21 -6.17
CA PHE A 176 -19.84 -4.62 -4.88
C PHE A 176 -20.85 -5.49 -4.13
N ILE A 177 -20.45 -6.73 -3.82
CA ILE A 177 -21.30 -7.75 -3.21
C ILE A 177 -20.63 -8.41 -2.01
N ASP A 178 -21.43 -8.89 -1.06
CA ASP A 178 -20.96 -9.80 -0.02
C ASP A 178 -20.99 -11.23 -0.57
N TYR A 179 -19.81 -11.78 -0.85
CA TYR A 179 -19.65 -13.15 -1.32
C TYR A 179 -19.49 -14.10 -0.13
N TYR A 180 -20.35 -15.10 -0.03
CA TYR A 180 -20.32 -16.06 1.08
C TYR A 180 -19.54 -17.33 0.73
N PHE A 181 -18.43 -17.55 1.44
CA PHE A 181 -17.75 -18.83 1.44
C PHE A 181 -18.43 -19.78 2.39
N HIS A 182 -18.63 -21.02 1.92
CA HIS A 182 -19.21 -22.07 2.73
C HIS A 182 -18.24 -23.23 2.90
N TYR A 183 -17.97 -23.61 4.13
CA TYR A 183 -17.15 -24.77 4.44
C TYR A 183 -17.64 -25.50 5.69
N ASN A 184 -17.33 -26.78 5.77
CA ASN A 184 -17.66 -27.57 6.96
C ASN A 184 -16.63 -27.27 8.05
N GLU A 185 -17.10 -27.09 9.28
CA GLU A 185 -16.24 -26.89 10.44
C GLU A 185 -15.35 -28.15 10.64
N PRO A 186 -14.01 -28.01 10.72
CA PRO A 186 -13.11 -29.16 10.80
C PRO A 186 -13.35 -30.03 12.04
N ASN A 187 -13.76 -29.40 13.16
CA ASN A 187 -13.83 -30.01 14.47
C ASN A 187 -15.24 -30.47 14.88
N ARG A 188 -16.28 -30.12 14.11
CA ARG A 188 -17.67 -30.45 14.42
C ARG A 188 -18.38 -30.98 13.18
N LYS A 189 -18.88 -32.21 13.27
CA LYS A 189 -19.67 -32.81 12.20
C LYS A 189 -20.97 -32.01 12.01
N ASN A 190 -21.33 -31.76 10.75
CA ASN A 190 -22.57 -31.12 10.30
C ASN A 190 -22.74 -29.63 10.62
N ILE A 191 -21.67 -28.92 10.98
CA ILE A 191 -21.71 -27.45 11.06
C ILE A 191 -21.11 -26.88 9.78
N ARG A 192 -21.93 -26.10 9.05
CA ARG A 192 -21.52 -25.35 7.87
C ARG A 192 -21.27 -23.90 8.31
N ILE A 193 -20.03 -23.46 8.22
CA ILE A 193 -19.66 -22.05 8.46
C ILE A 193 -19.92 -21.28 7.18
N SER A 194 -20.50 -20.09 7.32
CA SER A 194 -20.69 -19.12 6.25
C SER A 194 -19.90 -17.87 6.61
N GLU A 195 -18.98 -17.47 5.74
CA GLU A 195 -18.11 -16.31 5.95
C GLU A 195 -18.23 -15.37 4.76
N SER A 196 -18.57 -14.11 5.02
CA SER A 196 -18.72 -13.09 3.99
C SER A 196 -17.39 -12.41 3.68
N VAL A 197 -17.09 -12.28 2.41
CA VAL A 197 -15.96 -11.50 1.90
C VAL A 197 -16.51 -10.48 0.91
N LEU A 198 -16.08 -9.23 1.01
CA LEU A 198 -16.42 -8.21 0.03
C LEU A 198 -15.78 -8.56 -1.32
N ALA A 199 -16.59 -8.60 -2.38
CA ALA A 199 -16.12 -8.85 -3.73
C ALA A 199 -16.58 -7.76 -4.70
N ALA A 200 -15.71 -7.39 -5.64
CA ALA A 200 -16.11 -6.64 -6.82
C ALA A 200 -16.41 -7.63 -7.95
N GLU A 201 -17.69 -7.73 -8.31
CA GLU A 201 -18.19 -8.57 -9.39
C GLU A 201 -18.15 -7.80 -10.72
N LEU A 202 -17.57 -8.44 -11.74
CA LEU A 202 -17.50 -7.94 -13.10
C LEU A 202 -18.02 -9.00 -14.07
N LEU A 203 -19.04 -8.61 -14.84
CA LEU A 203 -19.58 -9.38 -15.96
C LEU A 203 -19.27 -8.65 -17.26
N CYS A 204 -18.59 -9.31 -18.19
CA CYS A 204 -18.14 -8.66 -19.43
C CYS A 204 -18.07 -9.65 -20.61
N PHE A 205 -18.14 -9.11 -21.83
CA PHE A 205 -18.14 -9.88 -23.09
C PHE A 205 -16.88 -9.64 -23.94
N THR A 206 -15.88 -8.93 -23.40
CA THR A 206 -14.75 -8.43 -24.19
C THR A 206 -13.76 -9.53 -24.59
N GLU A 207 -13.13 -9.39 -25.76
CA GLU A 207 -12.04 -10.27 -26.22
C GLU A 207 -10.77 -10.15 -25.35
N CYS A 208 -10.56 -9.00 -24.70
CA CYS A 208 -9.34 -8.70 -23.97
C CYS A 208 -9.07 -9.65 -22.79
N THR A 209 -7.78 -9.88 -22.52
CA THR A 209 -7.28 -10.59 -21.34
C THR A 209 -7.41 -9.70 -20.10
N LEU A 210 -8.61 -9.60 -19.53
CA LEU A 210 -8.90 -8.72 -18.40
C LEU A 210 -8.10 -9.08 -17.14
N GLY A 211 -8.24 -10.32 -16.64
CA GLY A 211 -7.47 -10.93 -15.54
C GLY A 211 -6.60 -9.99 -14.70
N GLU A 212 -5.29 -10.15 -14.79
CA GLU A 212 -4.31 -9.41 -13.97
C GLU A 212 -4.06 -7.98 -14.48
N SER A 213 -4.37 -7.69 -15.75
CA SER A 213 -4.14 -6.37 -16.38
C SER A 213 -4.97 -5.24 -15.75
N ILE A 214 -6.02 -5.61 -15.01
CA ILE A 214 -6.98 -4.69 -14.42
C ILE A 214 -6.56 -4.17 -13.05
N PHE A 215 -5.62 -4.86 -12.38
CA PHE A 215 -5.21 -4.53 -11.01
C PHE A 215 -4.74 -3.09 -10.85
N PRO A 216 -3.95 -2.47 -11.75
CA PRO A 216 -3.55 -1.08 -11.59
C PRO A 216 -4.73 -0.10 -11.46
N ALA A 217 -5.82 -0.35 -12.19
CA ALA A 217 -7.02 0.49 -12.12
C ALA A 217 -7.83 0.23 -10.85
N ILE A 218 -7.99 -1.05 -10.46
CA ILE A 218 -8.63 -1.43 -9.20
C ILE A 218 -7.85 -0.86 -8.01
N ASP A 219 -6.53 -1.02 -7.99
CA ASP A 219 -5.66 -0.54 -6.89
C ASP A 219 -5.73 1.00 -6.75
N MET A 220 -5.77 1.73 -7.87
CA MET A 220 -5.95 3.18 -7.86
C MET A 220 -7.32 3.58 -7.28
N PHE A 221 -8.40 2.90 -7.69
CA PHE A 221 -9.72 3.11 -7.13
C PHE A 221 -9.77 2.78 -5.63
N LEU A 222 -9.25 1.63 -5.23
CA LEU A 222 -9.23 1.22 -3.83
C LEU A 222 -8.35 2.10 -2.96
N LYS A 223 -7.31 2.76 -3.51
CA LYS A 223 -6.58 3.82 -2.81
C LYS A 223 -7.48 5.01 -2.47
N LEU A 224 -8.36 5.43 -3.38
CA LEU A 224 -9.34 6.49 -3.09
C LEU A 224 -10.34 6.06 -2.02
N VAL A 225 -10.86 4.85 -2.11
CA VAL A 225 -11.72 4.27 -1.07
C VAL A 225 -10.98 4.19 0.26
N SER A 226 -9.70 3.82 0.22
CA SER A 226 -8.87 3.74 1.43
C SER A 226 -8.71 5.11 2.08
N PHE A 227 -8.53 6.14 1.26
CA PHE A 227 -8.41 7.52 1.72
C PHE A 227 -9.71 8.02 2.36
N SER A 228 -10.86 7.75 1.73
CA SER A 228 -12.16 8.16 2.27
C SER A 228 -12.54 7.43 3.56
N GLU A 229 -12.15 6.17 3.72
CA GLU A 229 -12.35 5.41 4.97
C GLU A 229 -11.25 5.62 6.01
N ARG A 230 -10.10 6.23 5.66
CA ARG A 230 -8.86 6.21 6.47
C ARG A 230 -8.38 4.80 6.84
N ARG A 231 -8.77 3.81 6.04
CA ARG A 231 -8.41 2.39 6.21
C ARG A 231 -7.89 1.86 4.90
N ARG A 232 -6.81 1.10 4.93
CA ARG A 232 -6.32 0.41 3.73
C ARG A 232 -7.35 -0.61 3.24
N VAL A 233 -7.79 -0.45 2.00
CA VAL A 233 -8.64 -1.37 1.26
C VAL A 233 -7.85 -1.87 0.06
N VAL A 234 -7.72 -3.20 -0.10
CA VAL A 234 -6.94 -3.79 -1.20
C VAL A 234 -7.66 -4.97 -1.84
N CYS A 235 -7.34 -5.21 -3.11
CA CYS A 235 -7.75 -6.39 -3.84
C CYS A 235 -6.65 -7.44 -3.77
N TYR A 236 -6.88 -8.55 -3.07
CA TYR A 236 -5.86 -9.57 -2.79
C TYR A 236 -5.90 -10.79 -3.72
N GLY A 237 -6.85 -10.83 -4.65
CA GLY A 237 -6.91 -11.85 -5.67
C GLY A 237 -8.21 -11.79 -6.45
N TYR A 238 -8.43 -12.77 -7.33
CA TYR A 238 -9.71 -12.93 -8.00
C TYR A 238 -10.05 -14.39 -8.29
N LYS A 239 -11.35 -14.64 -8.46
CA LYS A 239 -11.87 -15.84 -9.13
C LYS A 239 -12.42 -15.45 -10.51
N GLY A 240 -11.93 -16.09 -11.56
CA GLY A 240 -12.37 -15.86 -12.94
C GLY A 240 -13.00 -17.10 -13.54
N PHE A 241 -14.08 -16.93 -14.29
CA PHE A 241 -14.71 -17.95 -15.12
C PHE A 241 -14.59 -17.49 -16.58
N VAL A 242 -13.69 -18.13 -17.32
CA VAL A 242 -13.30 -17.72 -18.68
C VAL A 242 -13.22 -18.96 -19.56
N ASP A 243 -14.04 -19.04 -20.61
CA ASP A 243 -13.95 -20.04 -21.68
C ASP A 243 -13.88 -21.52 -21.24
N GLY A 244 -14.56 -21.87 -20.13
CA GLY A 244 -14.53 -23.22 -19.56
C GLY A 244 -13.33 -23.49 -18.64
N THR A 245 -12.57 -22.46 -18.31
CA THR A 245 -11.51 -22.46 -17.30
C THR A 245 -11.96 -21.65 -16.08
N ILE A 246 -11.77 -22.21 -14.90
CA ILE A 246 -11.86 -21.49 -13.63
C ILE A 246 -10.45 -21.10 -13.22
N VAL A 247 -10.24 -19.83 -12.88
CA VAL A 247 -8.94 -19.29 -12.46
C VAL A 247 -9.08 -18.72 -11.06
N ASP A 248 -8.36 -19.27 -10.09
CA ASP A 248 -8.15 -18.67 -8.78
C ASP A 248 -6.74 -18.05 -8.77
N PHE A 249 -6.67 -16.74 -8.57
CA PHE A 249 -5.42 -15.97 -8.58
C PHE A 249 -5.21 -15.25 -7.26
N TYR A 250 -4.03 -15.39 -6.65
CA TYR A 250 -3.69 -14.84 -5.34
C TYR A 250 -2.46 -13.93 -5.44
N ARG A 251 -2.58 -12.71 -4.90
CA ARG A 251 -1.50 -11.72 -4.84
C ARG A 251 -0.72 -11.86 -3.54
N GLY A 252 0.53 -12.30 -3.64
CA GLY A 252 1.51 -12.28 -2.56
C GLY A 252 2.43 -11.05 -2.57
N ASP A 253 2.34 -10.21 -3.60
CA ASP A 253 3.12 -8.96 -3.71
C ASP A 253 2.54 -7.77 -2.94
N ILE A 254 1.42 -7.95 -2.24
CA ILE A 254 0.75 -6.90 -1.48
C ILE A 254 0.75 -7.20 0.03
N SER A 255 0.75 -6.13 0.83
CA SER A 255 0.38 -6.22 2.24
C SER A 255 -1.14 -6.10 2.39
N VAL A 256 -1.74 -7.11 3.02
CA VAL A 256 -3.17 -7.16 3.35
C VAL A 256 -3.32 -6.76 4.82
N PRO A 257 -4.10 -5.72 5.15
CA PRO A 257 -4.31 -5.30 6.52
C PRO A 257 -5.13 -6.33 7.31
N GLU A 258 -4.91 -6.35 8.63
CA GLU A 258 -5.65 -7.20 9.56
C GLU A 258 -7.18 -6.95 9.51
N GLU A 259 -7.94 -8.02 9.73
CA GLU A 259 -9.39 -8.04 9.56
C GLU A 259 -10.13 -7.29 10.70
N ASN A 260 -9.60 -7.35 11.92
CA ASN A 260 -10.29 -7.06 13.18
C ASN A 260 -10.15 -5.63 13.70
N PHE A 261 -10.41 -4.62 12.87
CA PHE A 261 -10.44 -3.22 13.35
C PHE A 261 -11.87 -2.72 13.52
N GLU A 262 -12.30 -2.48 14.76
CA GLU A 262 -13.53 -1.75 15.08
C GLU A 262 -13.33 -0.26 14.74
N HIS A 263 -13.70 0.13 13.53
CA HIS A 263 -13.60 1.53 13.09
C HIS A 263 -14.99 2.17 13.12
N SER A 264 -15.21 3.27 13.85
CA SER A 264 -16.51 3.96 13.81
C SER A 264 -16.76 4.58 12.43
N PHE A 265 -18.04 4.71 12.04
CA PHE A 265 -18.41 5.52 10.87
C PHE A 265 -17.98 7.00 11.04
N ASP A 266 -17.92 7.47 12.29
CA ASP A 266 -17.51 8.84 12.62
C ASP A 266 -16.03 9.11 12.36
N GLU A 267 -15.23 8.07 12.13
CA GLU A 267 -13.79 8.19 11.90
C GLU A 267 -13.42 8.35 10.43
N PHE A 268 -14.37 8.16 9.50
CA PHE A 268 -14.14 8.31 8.07
C PHE A 268 -13.69 9.73 7.72
N LEU A 269 -12.94 9.87 6.63
CA LEU A 269 -12.60 11.19 6.10
C LEU A 269 -13.76 11.80 5.33
N ILE A 270 -14.45 10.98 4.54
CA ILE A 270 -15.62 11.36 3.75
C ILE A 270 -16.84 10.65 4.31
N ASP A 271 -17.92 11.40 4.55
CA ASP A 271 -19.18 10.83 5.01
C ASP A 271 -19.75 9.83 4.00
N ARG A 272 -20.50 8.84 4.47
CA ARG A 272 -21.09 7.81 3.62
C ARG A 272 -22.05 8.40 2.57
N SER A 273 -22.73 9.50 2.90
CA SER A 273 -23.66 10.19 1.99
C SER A 273 -22.96 10.90 0.83
N ASP A 274 -21.73 11.40 1.05
CA ASP A 274 -20.95 12.11 0.04
C ASP A 274 -20.00 11.18 -0.76
N PHE A 275 -19.86 9.91 -0.35
CA PHE A 275 -18.90 8.98 -0.91
C PHE A 275 -18.99 8.79 -2.43
N GLU A 276 -20.20 8.63 -2.97
CA GLU A 276 -20.37 8.39 -4.42
C GLU A 276 -19.95 9.61 -5.23
N GLU A 277 -20.34 10.81 -4.78
CA GLU A 277 -19.89 12.06 -5.38
C GLU A 277 -18.37 12.20 -5.29
N PHE A 278 -17.78 11.85 -4.14
CA PHE A 278 -16.33 11.87 -3.91
C PHE A 278 -15.58 10.98 -4.89
N ILE A 279 -16.00 9.74 -5.08
CA ILE A 279 -15.35 8.81 -6.00
C ILE A 279 -15.42 9.33 -7.43
N VAL A 280 -16.60 9.75 -7.90
CA VAL A 280 -16.79 10.23 -9.27
C VAL A 280 -15.94 11.48 -9.54
N LYS A 281 -15.93 12.43 -8.61
CA LYS A 281 -15.14 13.66 -8.76
C LYS A 281 -13.64 13.41 -8.66
N SER A 282 -13.20 12.56 -7.74
CA SER A 282 -11.77 12.34 -7.46
C SER A 282 -11.08 11.43 -8.49
N LEU A 283 -11.82 10.54 -9.17
CA LEU A 283 -11.24 9.64 -10.18
C LEU A 283 -10.64 10.39 -11.37
N ILE A 284 -11.25 11.50 -11.80
CA ILE A 284 -10.78 12.32 -12.92
C ILE A 284 -9.40 12.95 -12.62
N PRO A 285 -9.24 13.77 -11.55
CA PRO A 285 -7.98 14.43 -11.24
C PRO A 285 -6.87 13.43 -10.91
N VAL A 286 -7.16 12.28 -10.28
CA VAL A 286 -6.14 11.24 -10.07
C VAL A 286 -5.61 10.70 -11.41
N LYS A 287 -6.51 10.39 -12.35
CA LYS A 287 -6.12 9.87 -13.67
C LYS A 287 -5.29 10.88 -14.46
N SER A 288 -5.61 12.18 -14.36
CA SER A 288 -4.90 13.25 -15.06
C SER A 288 -3.71 13.85 -14.30
N CYS A 289 -3.47 13.46 -13.05
CA CYS A 289 -2.40 14.03 -12.22
C CYS A 289 -1.02 13.69 -12.80
N ILE A 290 -0.22 14.71 -13.11
CA ILE A 290 1.11 14.55 -13.70
C ILE A 290 2.08 13.90 -12.70
N PHE A 291 1.89 14.13 -11.40
CA PHE A 291 2.68 13.57 -10.30
C PHE A 291 1.91 12.46 -9.56
N LYS A 292 1.07 11.70 -10.28
CA LYS A 292 0.16 10.68 -9.74
C LYS A 292 0.83 9.71 -8.75
N GLU A 293 2.04 9.23 -9.02
CA GLU A 293 2.72 8.28 -8.13
C GLU A 293 2.99 8.90 -6.74
N TYR A 294 3.38 10.17 -6.67
CA TYR A 294 3.54 10.90 -5.40
C TYR A 294 2.21 11.07 -4.67
N LEU A 295 1.12 11.36 -5.40
CA LEU A 295 -0.23 11.45 -4.83
C LEU A 295 -0.71 10.10 -4.27
N LEU A 296 -0.50 9.01 -5.02
CA LEU A 296 -0.90 7.66 -4.62
C LEU A 296 -0.04 7.10 -3.48
N ASP A 297 1.22 7.53 -3.33
CA ASP A 297 2.05 7.27 -2.14
C ASP A 297 1.49 8.01 -0.91
N ALA A 298 1.19 9.31 -1.07
CA ALA A 298 0.63 10.13 0.00
C ALA A 298 -0.71 9.58 0.51
N ILE A 299 -1.62 9.21 -0.40
CA ILE A 299 -2.87 8.53 -0.06
C ILE A 299 -2.60 7.23 0.71
N GLY A 300 -1.70 6.38 0.20
CA GLY A 300 -1.37 5.11 0.83
C GLY A 300 -0.86 5.26 2.27
N LYS A 301 0.01 6.24 2.53
CA LYS A 301 0.54 6.52 3.87
C LYS A 301 -0.49 7.13 4.82
N THR A 302 -1.47 7.86 4.30
CA THR A 302 -2.53 8.51 5.09
C THR A 302 -3.61 7.50 5.52
N ALA A 303 -3.95 6.56 4.64
CA ALA A 303 -4.96 5.54 4.87
C ALA A 303 -4.46 4.31 5.66
N TYR A 304 -3.15 4.15 5.83
CA TYR A 304 -2.57 3.02 6.54
C TYR A 304 -2.23 3.37 7.98
N VAL A 305 -2.66 2.53 8.93
CA VAL A 305 -2.44 2.70 10.38
C VAL A 305 -1.71 1.47 10.92
N GLU A 306 -0.57 1.12 10.34
CA GLU A 306 0.29 0.08 10.91
C GLU A 306 1.70 0.65 11.13
N TYR A 307 1.76 1.66 11.99
CA TYR A 307 3.03 2.15 12.49
C TYR A 307 3.16 1.69 13.93
N SER A 308 4.32 1.13 14.27
CA SER A 308 4.57 0.58 15.60
C SER A 308 4.62 1.65 16.70
N THR A 309 4.87 2.93 16.35
CA THR A 309 4.97 4.04 17.30
C THR A 309 4.42 5.36 16.75
N LEU A 310 4.04 6.27 17.66
CA LEU A 310 3.57 7.62 17.35
C LEU A 310 4.57 8.44 16.51
N GLU A 311 5.85 8.30 16.80
CA GLU A 311 6.95 8.94 16.07
C GLU A 311 7.03 8.43 14.64
N SER A 312 6.83 7.12 14.44
CA SER A 312 6.84 6.50 13.13
C SER A 312 5.66 6.98 12.28
N GLU A 313 4.47 7.12 12.88
CA GLU A 313 3.31 7.75 12.22
C GLU A 313 3.62 9.19 11.81
N TYR A 314 4.16 9.99 12.74
CA TYR A 314 4.50 11.38 12.51
C TYR A 314 5.48 11.54 11.35
N LEU A 315 6.58 10.79 11.37
CA LEU A 315 7.59 10.82 10.31
C LEU A 315 7.04 10.33 8.97
N SER A 316 6.13 9.36 8.97
CA SER A 316 5.50 8.89 7.74
C SER A 316 4.58 9.94 7.11
N TYR A 317 3.72 10.60 7.91
CA TYR A 317 2.88 11.70 7.40
C TYR A 317 3.73 12.87 6.90
N TYR A 318 4.83 13.20 7.60
CA TYR A 318 5.73 14.26 7.15
C TYR A 318 6.42 13.87 5.83
N SER A 319 6.89 12.62 5.71
CA SER A 319 7.49 12.10 4.48
C SER A 319 6.50 12.08 3.32
N ALA A 320 5.24 11.67 3.55
CA ALA A 320 4.19 11.73 2.55
C ALA A 320 3.97 13.15 2.03
N LEU A 321 3.90 14.13 2.94
CA LEU A 321 3.74 15.53 2.58
C LEU A 321 4.96 16.07 1.81
N GLU A 322 6.18 15.76 2.25
CA GLU A 322 7.41 16.13 1.55
C GLU A 322 7.45 15.54 0.14
N ASN A 323 7.08 14.27 -0.01
CA ASN A 323 7.04 13.58 -1.31
C ASN A 323 5.98 14.20 -2.23
N LEU A 324 4.77 14.48 -1.72
CA LEU A 324 3.71 15.13 -2.48
C LEU A 324 4.17 16.49 -3.05
N ILE A 325 4.81 17.30 -2.20
CA ILE A 325 5.34 18.61 -2.59
C ILE A 325 6.54 18.48 -3.53
N ASN A 326 7.38 17.45 -3.38
CA ASN A 326 8.46 17.17 -4.33
C ASN A 326 7.91 16.82 -5.72
N GLY A 327 6.83 16.05 -5.81
CA GLY A 327 6.13 15.80 -7.07
C GLY A 327 5.66 17.08 -7.76
N TYR A 328 5.14 18.03 -6.99
CA TYR A 328 4.83 19.37 -7.50
C TYR A 328 6.09 20.14 -7.97
N ARG A 329 7.19 20.08 -7.20
CA ARG A 329 8.45 20.75 -7.56
C ARG A 329 9.07 20.19 -8.83
N ASP A 330 8.99 18.88 -9.05
CA ASP A 330 9.49 18.23 -10.26
C ASP A 330 8.84 18.81 -11.52
N ILE A 331 7.52 18.99 -11.49
CA ILE A 331 6.74 19.49 -12.64
C ILE A 331 7.00 20.97 -12.92
N HIS A 332 7.07 21.77 -11.86
CA HIS A 332 7.25 23.22 -11.99
C HIS A 332 8.72 23.65 -12.01
N ASN A 333 9.67 22.71 -12.00
CA ASN A 333 11.11 22.95 -11.90
C ASN A 333 11.52 23.84 -10.70
N PHE A 334 10.82 23.70 -9.57
CA PHE A 334 11.03 24.48 -8.35
C PHE A 334 11.99 23.80 -7.35
N HIS A 335 13.04 23.18 -7.88
CA HIS A 335 14.11 22.65 -7.05
C HIS A 335 15.16 23.69 -6.72
N HIS A 336 15.47 24.54 -7.69
CA HIS A 336 16.59 25.48 -7.62
C HIS A 336 16.16 26.92 -7.91
N ILE A 337 16.82 27.87 -7.24
CA ILE A 337 16.60 29.31 -7.44
C ILE A 337 17.20 29.76 -8.77
N LEU A 338 18.43 29.32 -9.05
CA LEU A 338 19.17 29.59 -10.28
C LEU A 338 19.32 28.31 -11.11
N ASN A 339 19.28 28.47 -12.43
CA ASN A 339 19.62 27.39 -13.36
C ASN A 339 21.09 26.94 -13.20
N LYS A 340 21.41 25.77 -13.77
CA LYS A 340 22.72 25.12 -13.60
C LYS A 340 23.89 26.01 -14.00
N ASP A 341 23.78 26.74 -15.12
CA ASP A 341 24.87 27.56 -15.65
C ASP A 341 25.12 28.80 -14.79
N ASN A 342 24.06 29.51 -14.41
CA ASN A 342 24.15 30.67 -13.53
C ASN A 342 24.63 30.27 -12.14
N TRP A 343 24.17 29.12 -11.62
CA TRP A 343 24.62 28.59 -10.34
C TRP A 343 26.11 28.21 -10.35
N ASN A 344 26.58 27.55 -11.41
CA ASN A 344 28.00 27.19 -11.55
C ASN A 344 28.90 28.43 -11.54
N LYS A 345 28.47 29.51 -12.19
CA LYS A 345 29.19 30.79 -12.17
C LYS A 345 29.19 31.40 -10.76
N PHE A 346 28.01 31.57 -10.17
CA PHE A 346 27.86 32.16 -8.83
C PHE A 346 28.58 31.37 -7.74
N SER A 347 28.51 30.04 -7.76
CA SER A 347 29.20 29.16 -6.81
C SER A 347 30.72 29.29 -6.89
N LYS A 348 31.29 29.45 -8.10
CA LYS A 348 32.73 29.72 -8.28
C LYS A 348 33.12 31.06 -7.67
N ASP A 349 32.34 32.10 -7.92
CA ASP A 349 32.59 33.44 -7.37
C ASP A 349 32.50 33.43 -5.84
N LEU A 350 31.52 32.73 -5.26
CA LEU A 350 31.35 32.60 -3.82
C LEU A 350 32.49 31.81 -3.16
N LYS A 351 32.94 30.70 -3.77
CA LYS A 351 34.13 29.96 -3.31
C LYS A 351 35.39 30.82 -3.35
N LYS A 352 35.57 31.62 -4.41
CA LYS A 352 36.69 32.56 -4.53
C LYS A 352 36.63 33.65 -3.46
N PHE A 353 35.45 34.20 -3.19
CA PHE A 353 35.23 35.16 -2.12
C PHE A 353 35.60 34.57 -0.76
N ILE A 354 35.08 33.37 -0.42
CA ILE A 354 35.39 32.69 0.84
C ILE A 354 36.89 32.45 0.98
N LYS A 355 37.55 31.91 -0.06
CA LYS A 355 39.01 31.66 -0.04
C LYS A 355 39.84 32.92 0.24
N ASN A 356 39.38 34.08 -0.21
CA ASN A 356 40.09 35.34 -0.06
C ASN A 356 39.71 36.12 1.20
N HIS A 357 38.70 35.68 1.95
CA HIS A 357 38.23 36.35 3.16
C HIS A 357 39.25 36.22 4.29
N ASP A 358 39.41 37.24 5.13
CA ASP A 358 40.45 37.28 6.17
C ASP A 358 40.41 36.11 7.16
N LEU A 359 39.22 35.58 7.43
CA LEU A 359 39.00 34.41 8.30
C LEU A 359 39.46 33.09 7.67
N PHE A 360 39.55 33.02 6.34
CA PHE A 360 39.76 31.77 5.60
C PHE A 360 40.93 31.83 4.62
N LYS A 361 41.62 32.97 4.47
CA LYS A 361 42.78 33.11 3.60
C LYS A 361 43.97 32.33 4.16
N ASP A 362 44.83 31.84 3.26
CA ASP A 362 46.06 31.17 3.65
C ASP A 362 46.99 32.21 4.32
N ASP A 363 47.33 32.01 5.59
CA ASP A 363 48.17 32.92 6.40
C ASP A 363 49.61 32.41 6.47
N SER A 364 50.49 32.90 5.60
CA SER A 364 51.88 32.45 5.49
C SER A 364 52.69 32.52 6.80
N ASN A 365 52.22 33.28 7.78
CA ASN A 365 52.86 33.47 9.09
C ASN A 365 52.21 32.63 10.20
N ALA A 366 51.19 31.84 9.90
CA ALA A 366 50.50 30.98 10.85
C ALA A 366 51.17 29.60 10.98
N ASP A 367 51.20 29.09 12.21
CA ASP A 367 51.65 27.72 12.49
C ASP A 367 50.86 26.69 11.67
N GLU A 368 51.53 25.58 11.34
CA GLU A 368 51.01 24.51 10.48
C GLU A 368 49.63 23.99 10.92
N LYS A 369 49.39 23.91 12.24
CA LYS A 369 48.09 23.52 12.82
C LYS A 369 46.97 24.51 12.52
N LYS A 370 47.25 25.83 12.58
CA LYS A 370 46.26 26.88 12.30
C LYS A 370 45.91 26.90 10.81
N GLN A 371 46.90 26.66 9.95
CA GLN A 371 46.69 26.54 8.51
C GLN A 371 45.85 25.33 8.11
N LEU A 372 46.07 24.18 8.77
CA LEU A 372 45.25 22.99 8.55
C LEU A 372 43.78 23.24 8.93
N LYS A 373 43.54 23.84 10.09
CA LYS A 373 42.19 24.18 10.56
C LYS A 373 41.44 25.13 9.62
N ILE A 374 42.12 26.17 9.10
CA ILE A 374 41.53 27.10 8.12
C ILE A 374 41.06 26.37 6.86
N LYS A 375 41.84 25.38 6.38
CA LYS A 375 41.48 24.57 5.21
C LYS A 375 40.29 23.65 5.53
N GLU A 376 40.27 23.02 6.69
CA GLU A 376 39.16 22.17 7.16
C GLU A 376 37.85 22.99 7.26
N ASP A 377 37.88 24.14 7.94
CA ASP A 377 36.72 25.03 8.07
C ASP A 377 36.19 25.49 6.71
N ARG A 378 37.10 25.78 5.75
CA ARG A 378 36.74 26.16 4.38
C ARG A 378 36.02 25.04 3.63
N ILE A 379 36.44 23.78 3.82
CA ILE A 379 35.80 22.61 3.22
C ILE A 379 34.37 22.47 3.75
N LEU A 380 34.18 22.57 5.06
CA LEU A 380 32.85 22.50 5.70
C LEU A 380 31.90 23.58 5.19
N ILE A 381 32.40 24.80 4.93
CA ILE A 381 31.58 25.86 4.33
C ILE A 381 31.26 25.53 2.87
N TYR A 382 32.22 25.03 2.10
CA TYR A 382 32.01 24.66 0.71
C TYR A 382 30.93 23.60 0.53
N GLU A 383 30.82 22.67 1.48
CA GLU A 383 29.74 21.67 1.52
C GLU A 383 28.35 22.33 1.62
N LYS A 384 28.22 23.46 2.33
CA LYS A 384 26.94 24.17 2.51
C LYS A 384 26.56 25.10 1.36
N ILE A 385 27.49 25.44 0.46
CA ILE A 385 27.21 26.36 -0.65
C ILE A 385 26.08 25.83 -1.53
N ALA A 386 26.03 24.51 -1.79
CA ALA A 386 25.00 23.90 -2.63
C ALA A 386 23.56 24.18 -2.14
N GLU A 387 23.36 24.26 -0.82
CA GLU A 387 22.05 24.52 -0.22
C GLU A 387 21.55 25.94 -0.47
N LEU A 388 22.43 26.91 -0.76
CA LEU A 388 22.02 28.28 -1.06
C LEU A 388 21.20 28.39 -2.36
N ASN A 389 21.35 27.44 -3.28
CA ASN A 389 20.54 27.41 -4.50
C ASN A 389 19.24 26.62 -4.34
N ARG A 390 19.03 25.97 -3.20
CA ARG A 390 17.87 25.10 -2.99
C ARG A 390 16.68 25.95 -2.53
N ILE A 391 15.53 25.77 -3.18
CA ILE A 391 14.29 26.36 -2.68
C ILE A 391 13.90 25.66 -1.38
N SER A 392 13.62 26.46 -0.34
CA SER A 392 13.23 25.93 0.96
C SER A 392 11.90 25.18 0.90
N PHE A 393 11.74 24.15 1.73
CA PHE A 393 10.48 23.40 1.82
C PHE A 393 9.28 24.31 2.10
N GLY A 394 9.40 25.26 3.03
CA GLY A 394 8.32 26.19 3.36
C GLY A 394 7.91 27.08 2.18
N THR A 395 8.85 27.50 1.34
CA THR A 395 8.52 28.24 0.10
C THR A 395 7.77 27.35 -0.88
N ALA A 396 8.23 26.12 -1.10
CA ALA A 396 7.58 25.18 -2.00
C ALA A 396 6.15 24.82 -1.54
N LEU A 397 5.98 24.60 -0.23
CA LEU A 397 4.67 24.38 0.40
C LEU A 397 3.74 25.57 0.17
N LYS A 398 4.21 26.81 0.39
CA LYS A 398 3.39 28.01 0.17
C LYS A 398 2.89 28.09 -1.28
N LEU A 399 3.78 27.90 -2.25
CA LEU A 399 3.43 27.89 -3.67
C LEU A 399 2.46 26.76 -4.02
N PHE A 400 2.62 25.60 -3.39
CA PHE A 400 1.69 24.47 -3.54
C PHE A 400 0.30 24.80 -2.98
N CYS A 401 0.23 25.35 -1.76
CA CYS A 401 -1.03 25.78 -1.15
C CYS A 401 -1.73 26.89 -1.96
N GLU A 402 -0.99 27.84 -2.51
CA GLU A 402 -1.55 28.88 -3.38
C GLU A 402 -2.11 28.28 -4.68
N SER A 403 -1.40 27.34 -5.30
CA SER A 403 -1.80 26.69 -6.55
C SER A 403 -3.09 25.87 -6.42
N TYR A 404 -3.22 25.11 -5.32
CA TYR A 404 -4.40 24.26 -5.04
C TYR A 404 -5.44 24.93 -4.12
N GLN A 405 -5.25 26.20 -3.77
CA GLN A 405 -6.11 26.97 -2.85
C GLN A 405 -6.36 26.22 -1.53
N ILE A 406 -5.28 25.77 -0.89
CA ILE A 406 -5.34 25.00 0.36
C ILE A 406 -5.29 25.98 1.53
N ASP A 407 -6.33 25.97 2.38
CA ASP A 407 -6.34 26.71 3.64
C ASP A 407 -5.88 25.82 4.82
N LEU A 408 -4.85 26.31 5.52
CA LEU A 408 -4.22 25.67 6.68
C LEU A 408 -4.13 26.63 7.89
N ASN A 409 -4.77 27.80 7.83
CA ASN A 409 -4.56 28.87 8.82
C ASN A 409 -5.08 28.52 10.23
N ASP A 410 -5.99 27.56 10.33
CA ASP A 410 -6.55 27.03 11.57
C ASP A 410 -5.75 25.87 12.19
N LEU A 411 -4.81 25.30 11.43
CA LEU A 411 -3.98 24.16 11.86
C LEU A 411 -2.61 24.60 12.41
N TRP A 412 -1.91 23.67 13.06
CA TRP A 412 -0.54 23.89 13.52
C TRP A 412 0.38 24.17 12.32
N PRO A 413 1.06 25.33 12.26
CA PRO A 413 1.94 25.67 11.15
C PRO A 413 3.08 24.67 10.93
N LEU A 414 3.28 24.30 9.66
CA LEU A 414 4.40 23.46 9.25
C LEU A 414 5.76 24.11 9.48
N GLY A 415 5.86 25.42 9.23
CA GLY A 415 7.06 26.23 9.39
C GLY A 415 6.73 27.72 9.34
N GLY A 416 7.73 28.57 9.57
CA GLY A 416 7.58 30.02 9.51
C GLY A 416 8.44 30.72 10.55
N ARG A 417 8.88 31.96 10.26
CA ARG A 417 9.73 32.75 11.18
C ARG A 417 8.97 33.24 12.41
N GLU A 418 7.65 33.30 12.34
CA GLU A 418 6.77 33.86 13.37
C GLU A 418 6.27 32.78 14.36
N VAL A 419 6.58 31.50 14.11
CA VAL A 419 6.07 30.38 14.91
C VAL A 419 7.19 29.85 15.80
N SER A 420 6.96 29.82 17.11
CA SER A 420 7.99 29.43 18.07
C SER A 420 8.35 27.94 18.02
N VAL A 421 7.40 27.07 17.69
CA VAL A 421 7.61 25.63 17.48
C VAL A 421 6.74 25.19 16.32
N SER A 422 7.36 24.71 15.26
CA SER A 422 6.68 24.26 14.04
C SER A 422 6.70 22.74 13.91
N LEU A 423 5.82 22.18 13.07
CA LEU A 423 5.83 20.74 12.80
C LEU A 423 7.16 20.29 12.17
N THR A 424 7.82 21.12 11.37
CA THR A 424 9.18 20.86 10.86
C THR A 424 10.21 20.76 12.00
N MET A 425 10.09 21.56 13.06
CA MET A 425 11.02 21.48 14.21
C MET A 425 10.85 20.16 14.97
N ILE A 426 9.61 19.73 15.19
CA ILE A 426 9.30 18.42 15.81
C ILE A 426 9.90 17.28 14.97
N ARG A 427 9.73 17.34 13.63
CA ARG A 427 10.34 16.39 12.70
C ARG A 427 11.87 16.36 12.84
N ASN A 428 12.53 17.51 12.88
CA ASN A 428 13.97 17.57 13.01
C ASN A 428 14.44 16.98 14.35
N ARG A 429 13.74 17.27 15.46
CA ARG A 429 14.02 16.66 16.77
C ARG A 429 13.92 15.13 16.72
N LEU A 430 12.87 14.59 16.12
CA LEU A 430 12.67 13.14 15.98
C LEU A 430 13.77 12.48 15.14
N ILE A 431 14.11 13.04 13.97
CA ILE A 431 15.14 12.49 13.09
C ILE A 431 16.52 12.49 13.75
N HIS A 432 16.82 13.50 14.57
CA HIS A 432 18.10 13.61 15.27
C HIS A 432 18.12 12.84 16.61
N GLY A 433 17.12 11.98 16.87
CA GLY A 433 17.09 11.12 18.06
C GLY A 433 16.73 11.85 19.36
N GLY A 434 16.13 13.04 19.26
CA GLY A 434 15.65 13.78 20.42
C GLY A 434 14.55 13.02 21.14
N ARG A 435 14.70 12.87 22.46
CA ARG A 435 13.68 12.24 23.32
C ARG A 435 12.60 13.25 23.66
N PHE A 436 11.36 12.79 23.75
CA PHE A 436 10.24 13.57 24.29
C PHE A 436 10.02 13.13 25.73
N GLU A 437 9.95 14.09 26.65
CA GLU A 437 9.54 13.82 28.03
C GLU A 437 8.05 13.48 28.09
N ARG A 438 7.59 12.94 29.22
CA ARG A 438 6.21 12.45 29.35
C ARG A 438 5.19 13.58 29.14
N GLU A 439 5.55 14.77 29.59
CA GLU A 439 4.78 16.01 29.47
C GLU A 439 4.71 16.53 28.01
N GLU A 440 5.70 16.18 27.18
CA GLU A 440 5.77 16.58 25.77
C GLU A 440 5.04 15.59 24.84
N TYR A 441 4.79 14.36 25.30
CA TYR A 441 4.17 13.30 24.51
C TYR A 441 2.74 13.67 24.05
N ASP A 442 1.99 14.29 24.95
CA ASP A 442 0.68 14.88 24.70
C ASP A 442 0.70 15.95 23.60
N THR A 443 1.82 16.66 23.49
CA THR A 443 2.04 17.65 22.44
C THR A 443 2.38 16.98 21.11
N LEU A 444 3.15 15.89 21.14
CA LEU A 444 3.45 15.09 19.95
C LEU A 444 2.19 14.44 19.35
N ILE A 445 1.25 13.95 20.18
CA ILE A 445 -0.05 13.44 19.73
C ILE A 445 -0.84 14.52 18.97
N CYS A 446 -0.85 15.74 19.52
CA CYS A 446 -1.51 16.88 18.87
C CYS A 446 -0.82 17.23 17.55
N ALA A 447 0.50 17.38 17.56
CA ALA A 447 1.29 17.69 16.38
C ALA A 447 1.08 16.65 15.26
N LYS A 448 1.04 15.35 15.60
CA LYS A 448 0.72 14.28 14.66
C LYS A 448 -0.67 14.46 14.04
N SER A 449 -1.68 14.74 14.86
CA SER A 449 -3.05 14.91 14.39
C SER A 449 -3.15 16.09 13.41
N HIS A 450 -2.53 17.22 13.73
CA HIS A 450 -2.46 18.39 12.84
C HIS A 450 -1.70 18.10 11.54
N LEU A 451 -0.61 17.34 11.61
CA LEU A 451 0.13 16.92 10.43
C LEU A 451 -0.71 16.00 9.52
N LYS A 452 -1.46 15.06 10.11
CA LYS A 452 -2.41 14.20 9.38
C LYS A 452 -3.47 15.04 8.69
N TRP A 453 -4.14 15.96 9.39
CA TRP A 453 -5.17 16.83 8.80
C TRP A 453 -4.61 17.74 7.70
N THR A 454 -3.39 18.23 7.88
CA THR A 454 -2.70 19.02 6.85
C THR A 454 -2.48 18.19 5.58
N LEU A 455 -1.98 16.96 5.73
CA LEU A 455 -1.79 16.04 4.61
C LEU A 455 -3.12 15.68 3.93
N GLU A 456 -4.16 15.39 4.72
CA GLU A 456 -5.50 15.08 4.20
C GLU A 456 -6.08 16.24 3.40
N ARG A 457 -6.02 17.48 3.91
CA ARG A 457 -6.46 18.67 3.16
C ARG A 457 -5.68 18.88 1.87
N CYS A 458 -4.35 18.69 1.90
CA CYS A 458 -3.52 18.76 0.71
C CYS A 458 -3.96 17.73 -0.35
N ILE A 459 -4.18 16.47 0.05
CA ILE A 459 -4.63 15.42 -0.86
C ILE A 459 -6.02 15.75 -1.41
N LEU A 460 -6.99 16.12 -0.56
CA LEU A 460 -8.36 16.46 -0.99
C LEU A 460 -8.37 17.57 -2.04
N ARG A 461 -7.57 18.63 -1.87
CA ARG A 461 -7.49 19.73 -2.83
C ARG A 461 -6.80 19.34 -4.14
N VAL A 462 -5.81 18.44 -4.10
CA VAL A 462 -5.25 17.84 -5.34
C VAL A 462 -6.27 16.96 -6.06
N LEU A 463 -7.16 16.30 -5.31
CA LEU A 463 -8.29 15.53 -5.83
C LEU A 463 -9.50 16.40 -6.25
N ASP A 464 -9.36 17.73 -6.23
CA ASP A 464 -10.44 18.70 -6.51
C ASP A 464 -11.69 18.48 -5.66
N TRP A 465 -11.51 17.99 -4.42
CA TRP A 465 -12.58 17.82 -3.45
C TRP A 465 -12.66 19.03 -2.51
N ASP A 466 -13.90 19.37 -2.13
CA ASP A 466 -14.16 20.43 -1.17
C ASP A 466 -13.87 19.94 0.25
N VAL A 467 -12.96 20.62 0.95
CA VAL A 467 -12.59 20.30 2.34
C VAL A 467 -13.79 20.45 3.26
N GLU A 468 -14.74 21.34 2.97
CA GLU A 468 -15.94 21.53 3.81
C GLU A 468 -16.87 20.30 3.80
N LYS A 469 -16.79 19.46 2.76
CA LYS A 469 -17.49 18.15 2.66
C LYS A 469 -16.65 16.99 3.22
N SER A 470 -15.81 17.25 4.22
CA SER A 470 -14.95 16.22 4.81
C SER A 470 -14.78 16.42 6.30
N ASN A 471 -14.39 15.35 6.98
CA ASN A 471 -14.12 15.32 8.42
C ASN A 471 -12.77 15.96 8.80
N VAL A 472 -12.20 16.78 7.91
CA VAL A 472 -11.07 17.68 8.20
C VAL A 472 -11.43 19.15 7.99
N CYS A 473 -12.71 19.48 7.79
CA CYS A 473 -13.18 20.86 7.83
C CYS A 473 -13.05 21.44 9.24
N SER A 474 -12.88 22.76 9.33
CA SER A 474 -12.70 23.44 10.61
C SER A 474 -13.87 23.22 11.58
N GLN A 475 -15.09 23.02 11.06
CA GLN A 475 -16.29 22.81 11.87
C GLN A 475 -16.29 21.42 12.52
N PHE A 476 -15.89 20.38 11.78
CA PHE A 476 -15.79 19.01 12.31
C PHE A 476 -14.61 18.87 13.28
N LEU A 477 -13.46 19.48 12.93
CA LEU A 477 -12.25 19.36 13.75
C LEU A 477 -12.42 19.92 15.17
N LYS A 478 -13.35 20.86 15.41
CA LYS A 478 -13.69 21.37 16.75
C LYS A 478 -14.15 20.29 17.74
N HIS A 479 -14.56 19.12 17.27
CA HIS A 479 -14.88 17.99 18.14
C HIS A 479 -13.65 17.27 18.69
N TYR A 480 -12.44 17.54 18.16
CA TYR A 480 -11.20 16.93 18.62
C TYR A 480 -10.45 17.81 19.61
N VAL A 481 -10.07 17.24 20.76
CA VAL A 481 -9.23 17.89 21.78
C VAL A 481 -7.93 18.42 21.17
N ALA A 482 -7.27 17.64 20.31
CA ALA A 482 -6.03 18.03 19.64
C ALA A 482 -6.16 19.30 18.78
N TYR A 483 -7.34 19.56 18.20
CA TYR A 483 -7.60 20.76 17.41
C TYR A 483 -7.87 21.99 18.29
N ASN A 484 -8.47 21.81 19.46
CA ASN A 484 -8.81 22.93 20.34
C ASN A 484 -7.63 23.38 21.22
N GLU A 485 -6.74 22.45 21.61
CA GLU A 485 -5.72 22.71 22.65
C GLU A 485 -4.30 22.96 22.13
N TRP A 486 -4.03 22.76 20.83
CA TRP A 486 -2.65 22.78 20.31
C TRP A 486 -1.90 24.10 20.57
N LYS A 487 -2.60 25.24 20.55
CA LYS A 487 -1.99 26.56 20.82
C LYS A 487 -1.43 26.65 22.24
N GLY A 488 -2.14 26.10 23.22
CA GLY A 488 -1.66 26.02 24.61
C GLY A 488 -0.56 24.97 24.78
N ARG A 489 -0.62 23.87 24.02
CA ARG A 489 0.38 22.79 24.09
C ARG A 489 1.71 23.17 23.43
N ILE A 490 1.74 24.13 22.49
CA ILE A 490 3.00 24.65 21.91
C ILE A 490 3.99 25.13 22.97
N SER A 491 3.53 25.74 24.06
CA SER A 491 4.43 26.24 25.10
C SER A 491 5.13 25.13 25.88
N LEU A 492 4.64 23.89 25.85
CA LEU A 492 5.27 22.76 26.53
C LEU A 492 6.54 22.29 25.81
N LEU A 493 6.65 22.53 24.50
CA LEU A 493 7.87 22.26 23.73
C LEU A 493 8.90 23.40 23.82
N LYS A 494 8.60 24.46 24.58
CA LYS A 494 9.55 25.55 24.84
C LYS A 494 10.35 25.25 26.10
N GLN A 495 11.33 24.36 25.98
CA GLN A 495 12.53 24.33 26.83
C GLN A 495 13.51 23.29 26.29
N ASN A 496 14.45 23.76 25.47
CA ASN A 496 15.90 23.48 25.52
C ASN A 496 16.61 24.19 24.37
#